data_AF-A0A453RKH3-F1
#
_entry.id   AF-A0A453RKH3-F1
#
_cell.length_a   1.000
_cell.length_b   1.000
_cell.length_c   1.000
_cell.angle_alpha   90.00
_cell.angle_beta   90.00
_cell.angle_gamma   90.00
#
_symmetry.space_group_name_H-M   'P 1'
#
loop_
_entity.id
_entity.type
_entity.pdbx_description
1 polymer ?
#
loop_
_entity_poly.entity_id
_entity_poly.type
_entity_poly.pdbx_seq_one_letter_code
_entity_poly.pdbx_strand_id
1 'polypeptide(L)'
;MITTGTPLVTPPLIDMISNDPILGGVKLIAEAWDAGGLYQVGQFPHWNVWSEWNGKYRDIVRQFIKGTDGFAGGFAECLCGSPHLYQAGGRKPWHSINFVCAHDGFTLGDLVTYNNKYNLPNGENNRDGENHNLSWNCGEEGEFARLSVKRLRKRQMRNFFVCLMVSQGVPMFYMGDEYGHTKGGNNNTYCHDSYVNYFRWDKKEQYSDLQRFCCLMTKFRKECEGLGLEDFPTAERLQWHGHQPGKPDWSENSRFVAFSMKDERQGEIYVAFNTSHLPAVVELPERAGRRWEPVVDTGKPAPYDFLTDDLPDRALTIHQFSHFLNSNLYPMLSYSSVILVLRPDV
;
A
#
# COMPACT_ATOMS: atom_id res chain seq x y z
N MET A 1 -18.80 -40.28 2.29
CA MET A 1 -17.51 -40.71 2.86
C MET A 1 -16.55 -39.53 2.67
N ILE A 2 -16.05 -38.92 3.74
CA ILE A 2 -15.07 -37.83 3.62
C ILE A 2 -13.72 -38.48 3.30
N THR A 3 -13.09 -38.09 2.19
CA THR A 3 -11.77 -38.61 1.82
C THR A 3 -10.67 -37.86 2.56
N THR A 4 -9.57 -38.53 2.86
CA THR A 4 -8.36 -37.91 3.44
C THR A 4 -7.91 -36.74 2.56
N GLY A 5 -7.66 -35.58 3.17
CA GLY A 5 -7.29 -34.35 2.46
C GLY A 5 -8.46 -33.43 2.09
N THR A 6 -9.72 -33.81 2.36
CA THR A 6 -10.88 -32.92 2.13
C THR A 6 -10.83 -31.72 3.09
N PRO A 7 -10.90 -30.47 2.59
CA PRO A 7 -11.04 -29.28 3.44
C PRO A 7 -12.34 -29.35 4.23
N LEU A 8 -12.24 -29.26 5.56
CA LEU A 8 -13.39 -29.26 6.45
C LEU A 8 -13.91 -27.83 6.62
N VAL A 9 -15.23 -27.67 6.64
CA VAL A 9 -15.88 -26.37 6.94
C VAL A 9 -15.65 -25.99 8.41
N THR A 10 -15.67 -26.99 9.30
CA THR A 10 -15.44 -26.82 10.73
C THR A 10 -14.28 -27.74 11.16
N PRO A 11 -13.03 -27.37 10.82
CA PRO A 11 -11.88 -28.20 11.16
C PRO A 11 -11.68 -28.17 12.69
N PRO A 12 -11.69 -29.33 13.38
CA PRO A 12 -11.69 -29.37 14.85
C PRO A 12 -10.44 -28.75 15.47
N LEU A 13 -9.29 -28.81 14.78
CA LEU A 13 -8.07 -28.15 15.23
C LEU A 13 -8.24 -26.62 15.32
N ILE A 14 -8.81 -26.00 14.28
CA ILE A 14 -9.00 -24.53 14.26
C ILE A 14 -10.09 -24.14 15.24
N ASP A 15 -11.14 -24.95 15.40
CA ASP A 15 -12.17 -24.75 16.42
C ASP A 15 -11.57 -24.73 17.84
N MET A 16 -10.73 -25.71 18.14
CA MET A 16 -10.04 -25.81 19.42
C MET A 16 -9.11 -24.61 19.65
N ILE A 17 -8.30 -24.22 18.66
CA ILE A 17 -7.42 -23.04 18.78
C ILE A 17 -8.23 -21.77 19.03
N SER A 18 -9.35 -21.60 18.32
CA SER A 18 -10.17 -20.38 18.36
C SER A 18 -10.94 -20.21 19.68
N ASN A 19 -11.26 -21.31 20.35
CA ASN A 19 -12.05 -21.32 21.59
C ASN A 19 -11.23 -21.66 22.84
N ASP A 20 -9.91 -21.82 22.73
CA ASP A 20 -9.04 -22.11 23.88
C ASP A 20 -8.96 -20.88 24.82
N PRO A 21 -9.32 -21.00 26.11
CA PRO A 21 -9.27 -19.90 27.07
C PRO A 21 -7.86 -19.31 27.29
N ILE A 22 -6.80 -20.10 27.11
CA ILE A 22 -5.41 -19.65 27.19
C ILE A 22 -5.06 -18.77 25.97
N LEU A 23 -5.60 -19.11 24.80
CA LEU A 23 -5.33 -18.40 23.55
C LEU A 23 -6.28 -17.22 23.29
N GLY A 24 -7.33 -17.03 24.08
CA GLY A 24 -8.38 -16.02 23.82
C GLY A 24 -7.90 -14.55 23.69
N GLY A 25 -6.70 -14.22 24.16
CA GLY A 25 -6.08 -12.89 23.99
C GLY A 25 -5.00 -12.82 22.91
N VAL A 26 -4.71 -13.92 22.22
CA VAL A 26 -3.65 -14.04 21.20
C VAL A 26 -4.19 -13.65 19.84
N LYS A 27 -3.36 -12.99 19.03
CA LYS A 27 -3.71 -12.64 17.64
C LYS A 27 -3.40 -13.84 16.74
N LEU A 28 -4.40 -14.31 16.01
CA LEU A 28 -4.27 -15.44 15.10
C LEU A 28 -4.30 -14.93 13.66
N ILE A 29 -3.33 -15.36 12.85
CA ILE A 29 -3.19 -14.94 11.45
C ILE A 29 -2.96 -16.18 10.59
N ALA A 30 -3.76 -16.32 9.53
CA ALA A 30 -3.64 -17.42 8.56
C ALA A 30 -3.03 -16.95 7.23
N GLU A 31 -2.10 -17.74 6.71
CA GLU A 31 -1.81 -17.78 5.28
C GLU A 31 -2.79 -18.80 4.65
N ALA A 32 -3.93 -18.31 4.18
CA ALA A 32 -5.10 -19.14 3.90
C ALA A 32 -5.05 -19.82 2.52
N TRP A 33 -3.95 -20.50 2.19
CA TRP A 33 -3.78 -21.30 0.97
C TRP A 33 -2.76 -22.44 1.18
N ASP A 34 -2.70 -23.38 0.24
CA ASP A 34 -1.70 -24.44 0.24
C ASP A 34 -1.10 -24.71 -1.14
N ALA A 35 -0.03 -25.50 -1.17
CA ALA A 35 0.67 -25.90 -2.41
C ALA A 35 -0.15 -26.89 -3.28
N GLY A 36 -1.26 -27.42 -2.78
CA GLY A 36 -2.21 -28.25 -3.53
C GLY A 36 -3.19 -27.43 -4.37
N GLY A 37 -3.15 -26.10 -4.27
CA GLY A 37 -4.01 -25.18 -5.00
C GLY A 37 -5.28 -24.78 -4.25
N LEU A 38 -5.43 -25.19 -2.99
CA LEU A 38 -6.53 -24.70 -2.14
C LEU A 38 -6.30 -23.22 -1.84
N TYR A 39 -7.35 -22.41 -2.01
CA TYR A 39 -7.30 -20.98 -1.74
C TYR A 39 -8.54 -20.56 -0.94
N GLN A 40 -8.35 -20.15 0.31
CA GLN A 40 -9.41 -19.86 1.29
C GLN A 40 -9.39 -18.40 1.77
N VAL A 41 -8.65 -17.50 1.12
CA VAL A 41 -8.71 -16.07 1.49
C VAL A 41 -10.14 -15.54 1.31
N GLY A 42 -10.67 -14.90 2.34
CA GLY A 42 -12.08 -14.49 2.42
C GLY A 42 -13.01 -15.56 2.99
N GLN A 43 -12.54 -16.80 3.19
CA GLN A 43 -13.36 -17.96 3.57
C GLN A 43 -12.71 -18.85 4.64
N PHE A 44 -11.58 -18.47 5.24
CA PHE A 44 -10.93 -19.28 6.26
C PHE A 44 -11.85 -19.41 7.49
N PRO A 45 -12.02 -20.63 8.06
CA PRO A 45 -12.79 -20.82 9.29
C PRO A 45 -12.22 -19.97 10.43
N HIS A 46 -12.95 -18.93 10.86
CA HIS A 46 -12.34 -17.83 11.61
C HIS A 46 -12.88 -17.61 13.03
N TRP A 47 -14.09 -18.06 13.39
CA TRP A 47 -14.72 -17.79 14.70
C TRP A 47 -14.59 -16.31 15.18
N ASN A 48 -14.50 -15.37 14.23
CA ASN A 48 -14.20 -13.94 14.42
C ASN A 48 -12.86 -13.59 15.12
N VAL A 49 -11.90 -14.52 15.20
CA VAL A 49 -10.61 -14.33 15.87
C VAL A 49 -9.38 -14.46 14.95
N TRP A 50 -9.57 -14.91 13.71
CA TRP A 50 -8.49 -15.05 12.72
C TRP A 50 -8.47 -13.91 11.70
N SER A 51 -7.33 -13.24 11.57
CA SER A 51 -7.01 -12.42 10.39
C SER A 51 -6.32 -13.28 9.31
N GLU A 52 -6.25 -12.78 8.08
CA GLU A 52 -5.68 -13.49 6.95
C GLU A 52 -4.66 -12.61 6.21
N TRP A 53 -3.57 -13.21 5.73
CA TRP A 53 -2.72 -12.57 4.72
C TRP A 53 -3.52 -12.33 3.45
N ASN A 54 -3.74 -11.06 3.11
CA ASN A 54 -4.54 -10.70 1.95
C ASN A 54 -3.69 -10.67 0.67
N GLY A 55 -3.52 -11.84 0.05
CA GLY A 55 -2.82 -11.97 -1.23
C GLY A 55 -3.49 -11.19 -2.38
N LYS A 56 -4.83 -11.01 -2.34
CA LYS A 56 -5.54 -10.21 -3.34
C LYS A 56 -5.22 -8.72 -3.24
N TYR A 57 -5.07 -8.19 -2.02
CA TYR A 57 -4.60 -6.83 -1.80
C TYR A 57 -3.25 -6.60 -2.48
N ARG A 58 -2.28 -7.50 -2.23
CA ARG A 58 -0.94 -7.45 -2.85
C ARG A 58 -1.04 -7.33 -4.36
N ASP A 59 -1.83 -8.21 -4.98
CA ASP A 59 -1.88 -8.33 -6.44
C ASP A 59 -2.57 -7.11 -7.09
N ILE A 60 -3.70 -6.68 -6.54
CA ILE A 60 -4.44 -5.51 -7.03
C ILE A 60 -3.62 -4.23 -6.88
N VAL A 61 -2.99 -4.03 -5.71
CA VAL A 61 -2.16 -2.84 -5.45
C VAL A 61 -0.96 -2.81 -6.39
N ARG A 62 -0.27 -3.94 -6.60
CA ARG A 62 0.83 -4.05 -7.57
C ARG A 62 0.39 -3.68 -8.98
N GLN A 63 -0.75 -4.18 -9.44
CA GLN A 63 -1.29 -3.89 -10.76
C GLN A 63 -1.72 -2.43 -10.95
N PHE A 64 -2.45 -1.86 -9.98
CA PHE A 64 -2.93 -0.49 -10.08
C PHE A 64 -1.77 0.52 -10.02
N ILE A 65 -0.87 0.39 -9.03
CA ILE A 65 0.22 1.35 -8.82
C ILE A 65 1.22 1.37 -9.98
N LYS A 66 1.43 0.25 -10.68
CA LYS A 66 2.26 0.24 -11.91
C LYS A 66 1.53 0.78 -13.16
N GLY A 67 0.25 1.11 -13.05
CA GLY A 67 -0.54 1.73 -14.11
C GLY A 67 -1.14 0.73 -15.11
N THR A 68 -1.77 -0.35 -14.62
CA THR A 68 -2.43 -1.38 -15.44
C THR A 68 -3.93 -1.11 -15.58
N ASP A 69 -4.49 -1.40 -16.76
CA ASP A 69 -5.93 -1.31 -17.03
C ASP A 69 -6.74 -2.31 -16.17
N GLY A 70 -7.94 -1.90 -15.75
CA GLY A 70 -8.94 -2.75 -15.11
C GLY A 70 -8.91 -2.80 -13.58
N PHE A 71 -8.02 -2.05 -12.91
CA PHE A 71 -7.77 -2.22 -11.48
C PHE A 71 -8.29 -1.11 -10.55
N ALA A 72 -8.83 0.01 -11.07
CA ALA A 72 -9.23 1.14 -10.24
C ALA A 72 -10.30 0.78 -9.18
N GLY A 73 -11.36 0.06 -9.59
CA GLY A 73 -12.42 -0.39 -8.66
C GLY A 73 -11.90 -1.35 -7.59
N GLY A 74 -11.14 -2.37 -7.98
CA GLY A 74 -10.52 -3.30 -7.03
C GLY A 74 -9.55 -2.60 -6.07
N PHE A 75 -8.81 -1.59 -6.56
CA PHE A 75 -7.92 -0.79 -5.73
C PHE A 75 -8.69 0.04 -4.69
N ALA A 76 -9.83 0.62 -5.06
CA ALA A 76 -10.73 1.30 -4.13
C ALA A 76 -11.27 0.36 -3.04
N GLU A 77 -11.61 -0.89 -3.40
CA GLU A 77 -11.99 -1.90 -2.40
C GLU A 77 -10.83 -2.26 -1.46
N CYS A 78 -9.59 -2.34 -1.97
CA CYS A 78 -8.40 -2.55 -1.14
C CYS A 78 -8.18 -1.42 -0.13
N LEU A 79 -8.35 -0.16 -0.57
CA LEU A 79 -8.29 1.01 0.31
C LEU A 79 -9.35 0.96 1.43
N CYS A 80 -10.50 0.34 1.18
CA CYS A 80 -11.56 0.13 2.17
C CYS A 80 -11.40 -1.12 3.04
N GLY A 81 -10.28 -1.86 2.95
CA GLY A 81 -10.05 -3.07 3.77
C GLY A 81 -10.69 -4.33 3.18
N SER A 82 -10.90 -4.35 1.86
CA SER A 82 -11.44 -5.48 1.09
C SER A 82 -12.82 -5.97 1.57
N PRO A 83 -13.85 -5.10 1.61
CA PRO A 83 -15.20 -5.49 2.02
C PRO A 83 -15.76 -6.66 1.20
N HIS A 84 -15.41 -6.78 -0.08
CA HIS A 84 -15.81 -7.88 -0.94
C HIS A 84 -15.34 -9.27 -0.46
N LEU A 85 -14.30 -9.34 0.39
CA LEU A 85 -13.82 -10.59 1.00
C LEU A 85 -14.40 -10.83 2.38
N TYR A 86 -14.49 -9.77 3.18
CA TYR A 86 -14.66 -9.91 4.63
C TYR A 86 -16.05 -9.49 5.12
N GLN A 87 -16.71 -8.51 4.49
CA GLN A 87 -17.91 -7.90 5.03
C GLN A 87 -19.11 -8.86 5.05
N ALA A 88 -19.36 -9.58 3.96
CA ALA A 88 -20.49 -10.52 3.86
C ALA A 88 -20.41 -11.68 4.86
N GLY A 89 -19.20 -12.04 5.30
CA GLY A 89 -18.95 -13.08 6.30
C GLY A 89 -19.03 -12.60 7.75
N GLY A 90 -19.51 -11.37 8.01
CA GLY A 90 -19.59 -10.80 9.35
C GLY A 90 -18.25 -10.37 9.95
N ARG A 91 -17.20 -10.31 9.10
CA ARG A 91 -15.87 -9.87 9.50
C ARG A 91 -15.71 -8.36 9.35
N LYS A 92 -14.54 -7.88 9.74
CA LYS A 92 -14.20 -6.46 9.91
C LYS A 92 -12.88 -6.15 9.17
N PRO A 93 -12.55 -4.88 8.88
CA PRO A 93 -11.36 -4.54 8.11
C PRO A 93 -10.05 -5.15 8.65
N TRP A 94 -9.87 -5.29 9.98
CA TRP A 94 -8.65 -5.89 10.56
C TRP A 94 -8.49 -7.39 10.32
N HIS A 95 -9.51 -8.07 9.77
CA HIS A 95 -9.33 -9.43 9.29
C HIS A 95 -8.42 -9.47 8.05
N SER A 96 -8.20 -8.33 7.38
CA SER A 96 -7.24 -8.18 6.30
C SER A 96 -5.87 -7.76 6.83
N ILE A 97 -4.87 -8.65 6.73
CA ILE A 97 -3.45 -8.28 6.81
C ILE A 97 -3.02 -7.85 5.41
N ASN A 98 -2.91 -6.54 5.22
CA ASN A 98 -2.52 -5.93 3.95
C ASN A 98 -1.00 -5.95 3.82
N PHE A 99 -0.48 -6.39 2.69
CA PHE A 99 0.96 -6.33 2.40
C PHE A 99 1.21 -6.15 0.91
N VAL A 100 2.30 -5.47 0.57
CA VAL A 100 2.76 -5.32 -0.83
C VAL A 100 3.89 -6.30 -1.13
N CYS A 101 4.75 -6.55 -0.14
CA CYS A 101 5.90 -7.43 -0.22
C CYS A 101 6.00 -8.25 1.07
N ALA A 102 6.62 -9.42 0.99
CA ALA A 102 6.88 -10.32 2.10
C ALA A 102 8.32 -10.85 1.97
N HIS A 103 8.68 -11.81 2.81
CA HIS A 103 9.97 -12.49 2.69
C HIS A 103 10.04 -13.28 1.38
N ASP A 104 8.94 -13.91 1.00
CA ASP A 104 8.72 -14.53 -0.31
C ASP A 104 8.36 -13.48 -1.38
N GLY A 105 8.88 -13.69 -2.58
CA GLY A 105 8.74 -12.75 -3.69
C GLY A 105 9.78 -11.63 -3.66
N PHE A 106 9.53 -10.61 -4.49
CA PHE A 106 10.39 -9.43 -4.53
C PHE A 106 10.25 -8.57 -3.26
N THR A 107 11.38 -7.96 -2.88
CA THR A 107 11.41 -6.77 -2.03
C THR A 107 10.72 -5.60 -2.73
N LEU A 108 10.37 -4.55 -1.98
CA LEU A 108 9.82 -3.33 -2.57
C LEU A 108 10.80 -2.65 -3.53
N GLY A 109 12.11 -2.71 -3.24
CA GLY A 109 13.17 -2.21 -4.12
C GLY A 109 13.25 -2.98 -5.44
N ASP A 110 13.13 -4.31 -5.38
CA ASP A 110 13.17 -5.16 -6.58
C ASP A 110 11.88 -5.10 -7.39
N LEU A 111 10.72 -4.93 -6.73
CA LEU A 111 9.40 -4.82 -7.36
C LEU A 111 9.34 -3.69 -8.41
N VAL A 112 10.10 -2.62 -8.19
CA VAL A 112 10.19 -1.47 -9.10
C VAL A 112 11.42 -1.50 -10.01
N THR A 113 12.26 -2.54 -9.89
CA THR A 113 13.57 -2.63 -10.55
C THR A 113 13.66 -3.78 -11.56
N TYR A 114 12.87 -4.84 -11.37
CA TYR A 114 12.94 -6.05 -12.17
C TYR A 114 11.56 -6.46 -12.70
N ASN A 115 11.48 -6.81 -13.99
CA ASN A 115 10.32 -7.47 -14.58
C ASN A 115 10.38 -8.99 -14.36
N ASN A 116 11.58 -9.57 -14.35
CA ASN A 116 11.78 -11.03 -14.25
C ASN A 116 12.53 -11.41 -12.97
N LYS A 117 12.31 -12.64 -12.49
CA LYS A 117 13.07 -13.21 -11.37
C LYS A 117 14.46 -13.70 -11.81
N TYR A 118 15.45 -13.51 -10.95
CA TYR A 118 16.85 -13.88 -11.14
C TYR A 118 17.33 -14.78 -9.99
N ASN A 119 16.78 -15.99 -9.96
CA ASN A 119 16.95 -17.00 -8.92
C ASN A 119 18.03 -18.04 -9.28
N LEU A 120 18.83 -17.81 -10.32
CA LEU A 120 19.94 -18.72 -10.68
C LEU A 120 20.85 -19.09 -9.49
N PRO A 121 21.16 -18.18 -8.54
CA PRO A 121 21.93 -18.52 -7.35
C PRO A 121 21.30 -19.57 -6.42
N ASN A 122 20.00 -19.88 -6.59
CA ASN A 122 19.29 -20.87 -5.75
C ASN A 122 19.60 -22.32 -6.15
N GLY A 123 20.24 -22.54 -7.31
CA GLY A 123 20.61 -23.88 -7.79
C GLY A 123 19.50 -24.65 -8.52
N GLU A 124 18.31 -24.07 -8.65
CA GLU A 124 17.15 -24.73 -9.29
C GLU A 124 16.93 -24.27 -10.75
N ASN A 125 17.96 -23.70 -11.39
CA ASN A 125 17.93 -23.18 -12.75
C ASN A 125 16.77 -22.20 -13.00
N ASN A 126 16.52 -21.29 -12.05
CA ASN A 126 15.47 -20.27 -12.10
C ASN A 126 14.03 -20.83 -12.15
N ARG A 127 13.82 -22.12 -11.82
CA ARG A 127 12.47 -22.72 -11.81
C ARG A 127 11.67 -22.35 -10.57
N ASP A 128 12.35 -22.15 -9.45
CA ASP A 128 11.77 -21.83 -8.14
C ASP A 128 11.29 -20.38 -8.04
N GLY A 129 10.39 -20.10 -7.09
CA GLY A 129 9.82 -18.76 -6.86
C GLY A 129 8.70 -18.36 -7.83
N GLU A 130 8.05 -17.24 -7.53
CA GLU A 130 6.88 -16.73 -8.27
C GLU A 130 7.25 -16.27 -9.70
N ASN A 131 6.47 -16.67 -10.70
CA ASN A 131 6.63 -16.23 -12.09
C ASN A 131 5.87 -14.92 -12.38
N HIS A 132 4.72 -14.71 -11.74
CA HIS A 132 3.83 -13.57 -11.95
C HIS A 132 3.98 -12.55 -10.82
N ASN A 133 5.11 -11.85 -10.78
CA ASN A 133 5.42 -10.91 -9.70
C ASN A 133 4.60 -9.60 -9.74
N LEU A 134 3.92 -9.33 -10.86
CA LEU A 134 3.17 -8.09 -11.09
C LEU A 134 4.05 -6.84 -10.90
N SER A 135 5.33 -6.96 -11.23
CA SER A 135 6.36 -5.94 -11.08
C SER A 135 6.48 -5.06 -12.33
N TRP A 136 7.21 -3.96 -12.20
CA TRP A 136 7.62 -3.15 -13.34
C TRP A 136 8.96 -2.48 -13.07
N ASN A 137 9.94 -2.72 -13.94
CA ASN A 137 11.30 -2.19 -13.84
C ASN A 137 11.43 -0.66 -14.02
N CYS A 138 10.31 0.03 -14.24
CA CYS A 138 10.21 1.49 -14.44
C CYS A 138 10.93 1.99 -15.71
N GLY A 139 11.26 1.11 -16.66
CA GLY A 139 11.78 1.42 -17.98
C GLY A 139 13.10 0.72 -18.36
N GLU A 140 13.90 0.31 -17.37
CA GLU A 140 15.20 -0.38 -17.57
C GLU A 140 15.33 -1.51 -16.55
N GLU A 141 15.89 -2.66 -16.92
CA GLU A 141 16.01 -3.82 -16.02
C GLU A 141 17.25 -3.69 -15.12
N GLY A 142 17.08 -3.94 -13.81
CA GLY A 142 18.20 -3.98 -12.86
C GLY A 142 18.66 -2.62 -12.33
N GLU A 143 19.68 -2.64 -11.47
CA GLU A 143 20.13 -1.47 -10.70
C GLU A 143 20.79 -0.35 -11.55
N PHE A 144 21.41 -0.73 -12.67
CA PHE A 144 22.07 0.19 -13.59
C PHE A 144 21.07 0.78 -14.57
N ALA A 145 20.49 1.91 -14.18
CA ALA A 145 19.50 2.63 -14.99
C ALA A 145 19.76 4.14 -15.04
N ARG A 146 19.16 4.81 -16.03
CA ARG A 146 19.15 6.29 -16.12
C ARG A 146 18.57 6.94 -14.87
N LEU A 147 18.99 8.18 -14.60
CA LEU A 147 18.55 8.94 -13.43
C LEU A 147 17.03 9.15 -13.39
N SER A 148 16.38 9.30 -14.54
CA SER A 148 14.92 9.40 -14.65
C SER A 148 14.22 8.14 -14.15
N VAL A 149 14.71 6.95 -14.52
CA VAL A 149 14.20 5.65 -14.04
C VAL A 149 14.40 5.53 -12.53
N LYS A 150 15.60 5.85 -12.02
CA LYS A 150 15.88 5.83 -10.57
C LYS A 150 14.95 6.76 -9.78
N ARG A 151 14.61 7.94 -10.32
CA ARG A 151 13.64 8.88 -9.71
C ARG A 151 12.23 8.31 -9.71
N LEU A 152 11.80 7.65 -10.79
CA LEU A 152 10.51 6.97 -10.86
C LEU A 152 10.43 5.81 -9.87
N ARG A 153 11.47 5.00 -9.74
CA ARG A 153 11.55 3.91 -8.74
C ARG A 153 11.40 4.43 -7.32
N LYS A 154 12.13 5.49 -6.95
CA LYS A 154 12.01 6.14 -5.63
C LYS A 154 10.59 6.61 -5.32
N ARG A 155 9.87 7.07 -6.35
CA ARG A 155 8.48 7.52 -6.26
C ARG A 155 7.51 6.34 -6.14
N GLN A 156 7.68 5.30 -6.96
CA GLN A 156 6.87 4.09 -6.89
C GLN A 156 6.98 3.39 -5.53
N MET A 157 8.19 3.29 -4.94
CA MET A 157 8.35 2.75 -3.58
C MET A 157 7.51 3.55 -2.56
N ARG A 158 7.51 4.89 -2.66
CA ARG A 158 6.66 5.73 -1.80
C ARG A 158 5.18 5.55 -2.09
N ASN A 159 4.77 5.42 -3.36
CA ASN A 159 3.36 5.22 -3.73
C ASN A 159 2.81 3.93 -3.13
N PHE A 160 3.58 2.83 -3.20
CA PHE A 160 3.24 1.57 -2.55
C PHE A 160 3.12 1.73 -1.03
N PHE A 161 4.07 2.44 -0.40
CA PHE A 161 4.05 2.65 1.03
C PHE A 161 2.89 3.58 1.47
N VAL A 162 2.57 4.61 0.69
CA VAL A 162 1.39 5.47 0.92
C VAL A 162 0.12 4.64 0.85
N CYS A 163 -0.06 3.84 -0.21
CA CYS A 163 -1.21 2.94 -0.35
C CYS A 163 -1.35 2.01 0.86
N LEU A 164 -0.26 1.36 1.27
CA LEU A 164 -0.26 0.48 2.44
C LEU A 164 -0.68 1.23 3.72
N MET A 165 -0.19 2.45 3.92
CA MET A 165 -0.43 3.23 5.14
C MET A 165 -1.76 3.98 5.18
N VAL A 166 -2.47 4.13 4.05
CA VAL A 166 -3.79 4.79 4.00
C VAL A 166 -4.95 3.82 3.77
N SER A 167 -4.67 2.55 3.49
CA SER A 167 -5.71 1.51 3.40
C SER A 167 -6.26 1.14 4.78
N GLN A 168 -7.57 0.86 4.87
CA GLN A 168 -8.15 0.19 6.03
C GLN A 168 -7.62 -1.24 6.16
N GLY A 169 -7.67 -1.80 7.36
CA GLY A 169 -7.07 -3.08 7.71
C GLY A 169 -5.72 -2.94 8.40
N VAL A 170 -4.96 -4.04 8.50
CA VAL A 170 -3.69 -4.07 9.25
C VAL A 170 -2.52 -4.11 8.26
N PRO A 171 -1.70 -3.06 8.16
CA PRO A 171 -0.56 -3.05 7.26
C PRO A 171 0.61 -3.89 7.82
N MET A 172 1.19 -4.70 6.96
CA MET A 172 2.45 -5.40 7.17
C MET A 172 3.43 -5.01 6.05
N PHE A 173 4.66 -4.66 6.42
CA PHE A 173 5.75 -4.42 5.46
C PHE A 173 6.94 -5.31 5.81
N TYR A 174 7.73 -5.68 4.80
CA TYR A 174 8.85 -6.60 4.96
C TYR A 174 10.12 -5.86 5.39
N MET A 175 10.95 -6.56 6.16
CA MET A 175 12.23 -6.08 6.64
C MET A 175 13.09 -5.52 5.48
N GLY A 176 13.45 -4.25 5.59
CA GLY A 176 14.32 -3.56 4.64
C GLY A 176 13.60 -2.85 3.51
N ASP A 177 12.29 -3.07 3.31
CA ASP A 177 11.50 -2.27 2.37
C ASP A 177 11.50 -0.78 2.73
N GLU A 178 11.64 -0.45 4.02
CA GLU A 178 11.69 0.93 4.52
C GLU A 178 12.95 1.71 4.11
N TYR A 179 14.00 1.03 3.64
CA TYR A 179 15.19 1.68 3.07
C TYR A 179 15.46 1.27 1.62
N GLY A 180 14.59 0.46 1.01
CA GLY A 180 14.72 -0.01 -0.37
C GLY A 180 15.74 -1.14 -0.51
N HIS A 181 15.74 -2.10 0.40
CA HIS A 181 16.54 -3.32 0.33
C HIS A 181 16.37 -4.02 -1.02
N THR A 182 17.43 -4.66 -1.50
CA THR A 182 17.44 -5.41 -2.76
C THR A 182 18.01 -6.80 -2.53
N LYS A 183 17.42 -7.77 -3.21
CA LYS A 183 17.88 -9.15 -3.34
C LYS A 183 18.51 -9.39 -4.72
N GLY A 184 18.81 -8.32 -5.47
CA GLY A 184 19.37 -8.39 -6.82
C GLY A 184 18.43 -9.03 -7.85
N GLY A 185 17.12 -8.92 -7.63
CA GLY A 185 16.12 -9.58 -8.47
C GLY A 185 15.87 -11.06 -8.12
N ASN A 186 16.44 -11.59 -7.04
CA ASN A 186 16.08 -12.91 -6.53
C ASN A 186 14.80 -12.82 -5.69
N ASN A 187 13.72 -13.47 -6.14
CA ASN A 187 12.41 -13.41 -5.50
C ASN A 187 12.11 -14.62 -4.58
N ASN A 188 13.09 -15.48 -4.33
CA ASN A 188 12.90 -16.68 -3.51
C ASN A 188 14.20 -17.04 -2.78
N THR A 189 14.53 -16.28 -1.74
CA THR A 189 15.87 -16.28 -1.13
C THR A 189 15.99 -17.27 0.04
N TYR A 190 15.19 -18.34 0.02
CA TYR A 190 15.04 -19.29 1.14
C TYR A 190 16.34 -20.00 1.55
N CYS A 191 17.29 -20.18 0.62
CA CYS A 191 18.52 -20.95 0.84
C CYS A 191 19.78 -20.09 1.07
N HIS A 192 19.62 -18.77 1.28
CA HIS A 192 20.76 -17.84 1.40
C HIS A 192 20.95 -17.34 2.83
N ASP A 193 22.03 -17.77 3.49
CA ASP A 193 22.53 -17.16 4.72
C ASP A 193 23.56 -16.07 4.39
N SER A 194 23.09 -14.94 3.86
CA SER A 194 23.97 -13.88 3.35
C SER A 194 23.31 -12.50 3.39
N TYR A 195 24.05 -11.49 2.92
CA TYR A 195 23.60 -10.09 2.85
C TYR A 195 22.29 -9.86 2.09
N VAL A 196 21.86 -10.84 1.28
CA VAL A 196 20.58 -10.85 0.57
C VAL A 196 19.40 -10.90 1.54
N ASN A 197 19.55 -11.59 2.68
CA ASN A 197 18.52 -11.72 3.72
C ASN A 197 18.84 -10.96 5.01
N TYR A 198 20.05 -10.39 5.15
CA TYR A 198 20.41 -9.61 6.32
C TYR A 198 19.91 -8.17 6.22
N PHE A 199 19.54 -7.61 7.37
CA PHE A 199 19.29 -6.18 7.49
C PHE A 199 20.59 -5.40 7.21
N ARG A 200 20.54 -4.46 6.26
CA ARG A 200 21.70 -3.69 5.81
C ARG A 200 21.78 -2.33 6.52
N TRP A 201 22.32 -2.34 7.74
CA TRP A 201 22.52 -1.12 8.54
C TRP A 201 23.35 -0.06 7.82
N ASP A 202 24.36 -0.47 7.06
CA ASP A 202 25.20 0.40 6.24
C ASP A 202 24.42 1.09 5.11
N LYS A 203 23.43 0.41 4.54
CA LYS A 203 22.58 0.94 3.45
C LYS A 203 21.46 1.82 3.96
N LYS A 204 20.94 1.55 5.15
CA LYS A 204 19.93 2.39 5.80
C LYS A 204 20.39 3.84 5.92
N GLU A 205 21.65 4.09 6.26
CA GLU A 205 22.20 5.46 6.34
C GLU A 205 22.32 6.12 4.96
N GLN A 206 22.64 5.33 3.93
CA GLN A 206 22.75 5.79 2.54
C GLN A 206 21.39 6.17 1.91
N TYR A 207 20.30 5.53 2.35
CA TYR A 207 18.92 5.76 1.88
C TYR A 207 18.01 6.40 2.94
N SER A 208 18.57 7.32 3.73
CA SER A 208 17.87 8.01 4.83
C SER A 208 16.57 8.70 4.41
N ASP A 209 16.47 9.15 3.14
CA ASP A 209 15.27 9.79 2.61
C ASP A 209 14.01 8.89 2.63
N LEU A 210 14.13 7.65 2.15
CA LEU A 210 12.98 6.72 2.11
C LEU A 210 12.62 6.27 3.52
N GLN A 211 13.64 6.01 4.35
CA GLN A 211 13.44 5.64 5.74
C GLN A 211 12.70 6.74 6.50
N ARG A 212 13.13 8.00 6.35
CA ARG A 212 12.44 9.16 6.91
C ARG A 212 10.97 9.19 6.48
N PHE A 213 10.72 9.05 5.18
CA PHE A 213 9.36 9.04 4.64
C PHE A 213 8.50 7.92 5.26
N CYS A 214 9.03 6.70 5.33
CA CYS A 214 8.34 5.55 5.92
C CYS A 214 8.04 5.74 7.42
N CYS A 215 9.00 6.28 8.18
CA CYS A 215 8.79 6.61 9.59
C CYS A 215 7.67 7.65 9.77
N LEU A 216 7.68 8.72 8.97
CA LEU A 216 6.68 9.78 9.03
C LEU A 216 5.30 9.29 8.59
N MET A 217 5.20 8.50 7.52
CA MET A 217 3.95 7.87 7.09
C MET A 217 3.37 6.92 8.15
N THR A 218 4.23 6.14 8.81
CA THR A 218 3.80 5.26 9.90
C THR A 218 3.28 6.06 11.10
N LYS A 219 3.95 7.17 11.44
CA LYS A 219 3.50 8.09 12.49
C LYS A 219 2.15 8.73 12.11
N PHE A 220 2.03 9.25 10.89
CA PHE A 220 0.81 9.84 10.36
C PHE A 220 -0.38 8.88 10.45
N ARG A 221 -0.21 7.62 10.01
CA ARG A 221 -1.26 6.59 10.15
C ARG A 221 -1.73 6.42 11.59
N LYS A 222 -0.81 6.40 12.56
CA LYS A 222 -1.16 6.24 13.99
C LYS A 222 -1.89 7.46 14.56
N GLU A 223 -1.65 8.63 14.00
CA GLU A 223 -2.28 9.89 14.43
C GLU A 223 -3.65 10.11 13.78
N CYS A 224 -3.87 9.56 12.59
CA CYS A 224 -5.15 9.58 11.86
C CYS A 224 -6.05 8.41 12.29
N GLU A 225 -7.04 8.70 13.12
CA GLU A 225 -8.04 7.71 13.56
C GLU A 225 -8.81 7.11 12.38
N GLY A 226 -9.10 7.91 11.35
CA GLY A 226 -9.78 7.47 10.15
C GLY A 226 -9.04 6.42 9.33
N LEU A 227 -7.74 6.16 9.58
CA LEU A 227 -6.97 5.14 8.87
C LEU A 227 -6.89 3.80 9.62
N GLY A 228 -7.67 3.61 10.67
CA GLY A 228 -7.72 2.38 11.46
C GLY A 228 -9.12 2.08 12.01
N LEU A 229 -10.14 2.16 11.16
CA LEU A 229 -11.54 2.08 11.58
C LEU A 229 -11.92 0.70 12.14
N GLU A 230 -12.83 0.71 13.12
CA GLU A 230 -13.47 -0.49 13.66
C GLU A 230 -14.52 -1.11 12.70
N ASP A 231 -14.95 -0.37 11.69
CA ASP A 231 -15.93 -0.85 10.72
C ASP A 231 -15.54 -0.43 9.31
N PHE A 232 -16.11 -1.11 8.32
CA PHE A 232 -15.93 -0.69 6.94
C PHE A 232 -16.41 0.76 6.76
N PRO A 233 -15.65 1.61 6.06
CA PRO A 233 -16.03 3.00 5.89
C PRO A 233 -17.35 3.11 5.14
N THR A 234 -18.24 3.97 5.62
CA THR A 234 -19.51 4.31 4.95
C THR A 234 -19.32 5.52 4.03
N ALA A 235 -20.30 5.80 3.18
CA ALA A 235 -20.30 7.00 2.32
C ALA A 235 -20.30 8.33 3.09
N GLU A 236 -20.69 8.31 4.38
CA GLU A 236 -20.59 9.48 5.26
C GLU A 236 -19.17 9.75 5.74
N ARG A 237 -18.36 8.67 5.82
CA ARG A 237 -16.98 8.69 6.31
C ARG A 237 -15.97 8.89 5.18
N LEU A 238 -16.18 8.24 4.03
CA LEU A 238 -15.28 8.25 2.88
C LEU A 238 -16.06 8.58 1.59
N GLN A 239 -15.54 9.52 0.81
CA GLN A 239 -16.11 9.95 -0.47
C GLN A 239 -15.09 9.76 -1.59
N TRP A 240 -15.50 9.17 -2.71
CA TRP A 240 -14.63 8.96 -3.86
C TRP A 240 -14.64 10.17 -4.82
N HIS A 241 -13.48 10.48 -5.38
CA HIS A 241 -13.27 11.56 -6.33
C HIS A 241 -12.46 11.06 -7.54
N GLY A 242 -12.58 11.79 -8.65
CA GLY A 242 -11.68 11.65 -9.79
C GLY A 242 -10.84 12.92 -9.92
N HIS A 243 -10.54 13.31 -11.15
CA HIS A 243 -9.95 14.63 -11.43
C HIS A 243 -10.88 15.78 -11.00
N GLN A 244 -12.18 15.50 -10.82
CA GLN A 244 -13.18 16.41 -10.27
C GLN A 244 -13.83 15.79 -9.01
N PRO A 245 -14.27 16.62 -8.05
CA PRO A 245 -14.92 16.14 -6.84
C PRO A 245 -16.19 15.33 -7.13
N GLY A 246 -16.36 14.18 -6.46
CA GLY A 246 -17.57 13.36 -6.56
C GLY A 246 -17.73 12.62 -7.90
N LYS A 247 -16.72 12.67 -8.76
CA LYS A 247 -16.73 12.04 -10.09
C LYS A 247 -15.56 11.06 -10.26
N PRO A 248 -15.53 9.94 -9.51
CA PRO A 248 -14.49 8.93 -9.69
C PRO A 248 -14.59 8.25 -11.06
N ASP A 249 -13.45 7.77 -11.56
CA ASP A 249 -13.36 7.00 -12.81
C ASP A 249 -13.07 5.53 -12.50
N TRP A 250 -14.07 4.68 -12.73
CA TRP A 250 -14.00 3.23 -12.57
C TRP A 250 -13.92 2.48 -13.90
N SER A 251 -13.66 3.18 -15.00
CA SER A 251 -13.48 2.56 -16.31
C SER A 251 -12.24 1.66 -16.35
N GLU A 252 -12.21 0.77 -17.34
CA GLU A 252 -11.07 -0.12 -17.57
C GLU A 252 -9.75 0.66 -17.74
N ASN A 253 -9.79 1.83 -18.36
CA ASN A 253 -8.59 2.62 -18.62
C ASN A 253 -8.24 3.61 -17.50
N SER A 254 -8.94 3.56 -16.37
CA SER A 254 -8.70 4.49 -15.26
C SER A 254 -7.27 4.36 -14.72
N ARG A 255 -6.66 5.52 -14.44
CA ARG A 255 -5.33 5.67 -13.85
C ARG A 255 -5.31 6.59 -12.65
N PHE A 256 -6.49 6.83 -12.08
CA PHE A 256 -6.65 7.81 -11.02
C PHE A 256 -7.70 7.34 -10.01
N VAL A 257 -7.30 7.27 -8.75
CA VAL A 257 -8.21 7.02 -7.63
C VAL A 257 -7.92 8.03 -6.54
N ALA A 258 -8.95 8.73 -6.07
CA ALA A 258 -8.86 9.64 -4.95
C ALA A 258 -10.05 9.50 -4.02
N PHE A 259 -9.84 9.80 -2.75
CA PHE A 259 -10.90 9.87 -1.76
C PHE A 259 -10.66 11.00 -0.77
N SER A 260 -11.74 11.56 -0.21
CA SER A 260 -11.69 12.31 1.03
C SER A 260 -12.25 11.46 2.16
N MET A 261 -11.71 11.65 3.36
CA MET A 261 -12.14 10.92 4.54
C MET A 261 -12.14 11.84 5.76
N LYS A 262 -13.26 11.82 6.49
CA LYS A 262 -13.36 12.53 7.77
C LYS A 262 -12.47 11.84 8.79
N ASP A 263 -11.82 12.65 9.62
CA ASP A 263 -10.95 12.18 10.70
C ASP A 263 -11.20 13.06 11.93
N GLU A 264 -11.41 12.45 13.09
CA GLU A 264 -11.75 13.23 14.29
C GLU A 264 -10.59 14.10 14.79
N ARG A 265 -9.35 13.75 14.45
CA ARG A 265 -8.12 14.43 14.92
C ARG A 265 -7.55 15.40 13.89
N GLN A 266 -7.57 15.03 12.62
CA GLN A 266 -7.04 15.81 11.49
C GLN A 266 -8.13 16.61 10.77
N GLY A 267 -9.42 16.39 11.09
CA GLY A 267 -10.57 17.02 10.46
C GLY A 267 -11.03 16.27 9.21
N GLU A 268 -10.34 16.45 8.09
CA GLU A 268 -10.58 15.71 6.85
C GLU A 268 -9.27 15.55 6.11
N ILE A 269 -9.04 14.37 5.55
CA ILE A 269 -7.89 14.08 4.70
C ILE A 269 -8.36 13.87 3.26
N TYR A 270 -7.55 14.27 2.29
CA TYR A 270 -7.73 13.95 0.88
C TYR A 270 -6.52 13.17 0.41
N VAL A 271 -6.75 12.02 -0.21
CA VAL A 271 -5.69 11.13 -0.71
C VAL A 271 -5.96 10.88 -2.18
N ALA A 272 -4.93 10.99 -3.01
CA ALA A 272 -5.02 10.68 -4.43
C ALA A 272 -3.81 9.90 -4.93
N PHE A 273 -4.07 8.99 -5.88
CA PHE A 273 -3.10 8.18 -6.58
C PHE A 273 -3.25 8.43 -8.08
N ASN A 274 -2.26 9.08 -8.70
CA ASN A 274 -2.14 9.18 -10.15
C ASN A 274 -1.14 8.11 -10.64
N THR A 275 -1.64 7.05 -11.26
CA THR A 275 -0.83 5.96 -11.83
C THR A 275 -0.65 6.10 -13.35
N SER A 276 -1.02 7.27 -13.89
CA SER A 276 -0.83 7.61 -15.30
C SER A 276 0.63 7.98 -15.57
N HIS A 277 1.04 7.74 -16.82
CA HIS A 277 2.30 8.26 -17.36
C HIS A 277 2.24 9.78 -17.64
N LEU A 278 1.05 10.38 -17.53
CA LEU A 278 0.84 11.83 -17.67
C LEU A 278 0.67 12.49 -16.29
N PRO A 279 1.15 13.74 -16.12
CA PRO A 279 0.78 14.55 -14.97
C PRO A 279 -0.70 14.94 -15.05
N ALA A 280 -1.27 15.32 -13.90
CA ALA A 280 -2.67 15.75 -13.82
C ALA A 280 -2.79 16.99 -12.93
N VAL A 281 -3.80 17.82 -13.19
CA VAL A 281 -4.27 18.83 -12.24
C VAL A 281 -5.61 18.34 -11.72
N VAL A 282 -5.74 18.23 -10.40
CA VAL A 282 -6.95 17.70 -9.76
C VAL A 282 -7.69 18.83 -9.07
N GLU A 283 -9.01 18.84 -9.20
CA GLU A 283 -9.90 19.73 -8.47
C GLU A 283 -10.27 19.07 -7.13
N LEU A 284 -9.99 19.78 -6.05
CA LEU A 284 -10.19 19.35 -4.68
C LEU A 284 -11.63 19.69 -4.24
N PRO A 285 -12.26 18.86 -3.39
CA PRO A 285 -13.61 19.14 -2.89
C PRO A 285 -13.62 20.42 -2.07
N GLU A 286 -14.48 21.37 -2.45
CA GLU A 286 -14.66 22.63 -1.72
C GLU A 286 -15.27 22.39 -0.34
N ARG A 287 -14.76 23.14 0.64
CA ARG A 287 -15.20 23.12 2.03
C ARG A 287 -15.22 24.57 2.54
N ALA A 288 -16.41 25.12 2.74
CA ALA A 288 -16.58 26.52 3.10
C ALA A 288 -15.75 26.89 4.35
N GLY A 289 -14.99 27.99 4.27
CA GLY A 289 -14.12 28.49 5.35
C GLY A 289 -12.92 27.59 5.67
N ARG A 290 -12.56 26.67 4.77
CA ARG A 290 -11.44 25.76 4.95
C ARG A 290 -10.64 25.63 3.65
N ARG A 291 -9.37 25.27 3.80
CA ARG A 291 -8.40 25.10 2.71
C ARG A 291 -7.66 23.78 2.85
N TRP A 292 -7.35 23.15 1.72
CA TRP A 292 -6.50 21.97 1.69
C TRP A 292 -5.02 22.38 1.80
N GLU A 293 -4.28 21.72 2.68
CA GLU A 293 -2.84 21.87 2.79
C GLU A 293 -2.12 20.56 2.47
N PRO A 294 -1.08 20.58 1.61
CA PRO A 294 -0.31 19.38 1.33
C PRO A 294 0.48 18.91 2.55
N VAL A 295 0.45 17.61 2.79
CA VAL A 295 1.28 16.92 3.79
C VAL A 295 2.23 15.94 3.12
N VAL A 296 1.74 15.18 2.14
CA VAL A 296 2.54 14.20 1.40
C VAL A 296 2.44 14.49 -0.08
N ASP A 297 3.58 14.52 -0.76
CA ASP A 297 3.66 14.59 -2.22
C ASP A 297 4.88 13.79 -2.68
N THR A 298 4.64 12.53 -3.05
CA THR A 298 5.69 11.62 -3.54
C THR A 298 6.40 12.14 -4.80
N GLY A 299 5.84 13.14 -5.48
CA GLY A 299 6.46 13.76 -6.63
C GLY A 299 7.55 14.78 -6.31
N LYS A 300 7.69 15.16 -5.03
CA LYS A 300 8.74 16.05 -4.55
C LYS A 300 9.98 15.28 -4.08
N PRO A 301 11.17 15.89 -4.14
CA PRO A 301 12.35 15.34 -3.49
C PRO A 301 12.22 15.44 -1.96
N ALA A 302 12.88 14.53 -1.24
CA ALA A 302 13.04 14.68 0.20
C ALA A 302 13.80 15.99 0.54
N PRO A 303 13.52 16.63 1.68
CA PRO A 303 12.52 16.24 2.68
C PRO A 303 11.07 16.70 2.35
N TYR A 304 10.87 17.38 1.22
CA TYR A 304 9.57 17.96 0.81
C TYR A 304 8.56 16.94 0.29
N ASP A 305 8.95 15.67 0.22
CA ASP A 305 8.04 14.54 -0.04
C ASP A 305 7.06 14.31 1.12
N PHE A 306 7.42 14.77 2.32
CA PHE A 306 6.56 14.81 3.50
C PHE A 306 6.78 16.14 4.26
N LEU A 307 5.80 17.02 4.27
CA LEU A 307 5.89 18.34 4.90
C LEU A 307 5.59 18.26 6.40
N THR A 308 6.65 18.19 7.21
CA THR A 308 6.57 18.27 8.67
C THR A 308 6.68 19.70 9.17
N ASP A 309 6.11 19.99 10.34
CA ASP A 309 6.05 21.35 10.91
C ASP A 309 7.42 21.93 11.26
N ASP A 310 8.42 21.08 11.47
CA ASP A 310 9.81 21.44 11.78
C ASP A 310 10.66 21.78 10.55
N LEU A 311 10.13 21.66 9.33
CA LEU A 311 10.85 22.06 8.12
C LEU A 311 10.97 23.59 8.04
N PRO A 312 12.21 24.15 7.97
CA PRO A 312 12.43 25.59 7.95
C PRO A 312 11.67 26.31 6.83
N ASP A 313 11.62 25.70 5.65
CA ASP A 313 11.00 26.27 4.45
C ASP A 313 9.58 25.75 4.20
N ARG A 314 8.88 25.19 5.21
CA ARG A 314 7.51 24.67 5.06
C ARG A 314 6.55 25.73 4.51
N ALA A 315 6.54 26.91 5.12
CA ALA A 315 5.64 27.99 4.74
C ALA A 315 5.88 28.46 3.30
N LEU A 316 7.15 28.60 2.91
CA LEU A 316 7.53 28.95 1.54
C LEU A 316 7.09 27.86 0.55
N THR A 317 7.28 26.59 0.91
CA THR A 317 6.87 25.44 0.09
C THR A 317 5.36 25.43 -0.15
N ILE A 318 4.55 25.64 0.90
CA ILE A 318 3.09 25.73 0.76
C ILE A 318 2.70 26.96 -0.06
N HIS A 319 3.40 28.09 0.12
CA HIS A 319 3.16 29.31 -0.64
C HIS A 319 3.40 29.14 -2.15
N GLN A 320 4.37 28.30 -2.55
CA GLN A 320 4.58 27.96 -3.97
C GLN A 320 3.36 27.29 -4.62
N PHE A 321 2.50 26.64 -3.84
CA PHE A 321 1.25 26.05 -4.31
C PHE A 321 0.03 26.95 -4.11
N SER A 322 0.17 28.13 -3.49
CA SER A 322 -0.95 29.00 -3.15
C SER A 322 -1.88 29.30 -4.32
N HIS A 323 -1.33 29.55 -5.52
CA HIS A 323 -2.16 29.84 -6.68
C HIS A 323 -3.08 28.66 -7.07
N PHE A 324 -2.59 27.42 -6.97
CA PHE A 324 -3.39 26.23 -7.19
C PHE A 324 -4.39 26.02 -6.05
N LEU A 325 -3.92 26.06 -4.79
CA LEU A 325 -4.75 25.79 -3.61
C LEU A 325 -5.87 26.82 -3.44
N ASN A 326 -5.62 28.10 -3.74
CA ASN A 326 -6.64 29.16 -3.72
C ASN A 326 -7.73 28.94 -4.78
N SER A 327 -7.45 28.15 -5.81
CA SER A 327 -8.42 27.75 -6.83
C SER A 327 -8.98 26.34 -6.58
N ASN A 328 -8.74 25.75 -5.40
CA ASN A 328 -9.03 24.35 -5.09
C ASN A 328 -8.44 23.36 -6.11
N LEU A 329 -7.25 23.65 -6.63
CA LEU A 329 -6.52 22.79 -7.55
C LEU A 329 -5.27 22.23 -6.89
N TYR A 330 -4.81 21.06 -7.34
CA TYR A 330 -3.50 20.52 -6.99
C TYR A 330 -2.82 19.85 -8.20
N PRO A 331 -1.59 20.25 -8.57
CA PRO A 331 -0.85 19.61 -9.65
C PRO A 331 -0.14 18.35 -9.13
N MET A 332 -0.40 17.21 -9.76
CA MET A 332 0.24 15.93 -9.49
C MET A 332 1.14 15.52 -10.66
N LEU A 333 2.33 14.99 -10.35
CA LEU A 333 3.17 14.40 -11.41
C LEU A 333 2.57 13.06 -11.88
N SER A 334 3.09 12.53 -12.99
CA SER A 334 2.89 11.13 -13.36
C SER A 334 3.40 10.20 -12.25
N TYR A 335 2.72 9.05 -12.11
CA TYR A 335 3.03 8.04 -11.10
C TYR A 335 3.24 8.61 -9.70
N SER A 336 2.34 9.44 -9.18
CA SER A 336 2.49 10.07 -7.87
C SER A 336 1.27 9.92 -6.99
N SER A 337 1.52 9.86 -5.68
CA SER A 337 0.49 9.92 -4.63
C SER A 337 0.64 11.19 -3.81
N VAL A 338 -0.49 11.73 -3.35
CA VAL A 338 -0.56 12.90 -2.47
C VAL A 338 -1.49 12.66 -1.28
N ILE A 339 -1.21 13.32 -0.17
CA ILE A 339 -2.10 13.45 0.98
C ILE A 339 -2.19 14.93 1.34
N LEU A 340 -3.40 15.45 1.42
CA LEU A 340 -3.72 16.78 1.89
C LEU A 340 -4.59 16.69 3.15
N VAL A 341 -4.47 17.68 4.02
CA VAL A 341 -5.30 17.82 5.22
C VAL A 341 -6.10 19.11 5.14
N LEU A 342 -7.34 19.07 5.59
CA LEU A 342 -8.22 20.22 5.58
C LEU A 342 -7.96 21.08 6.82
N ARG A 343 -7.55 22.34 6.62
CA ARG A 343 -7.29 23.32 7.68
C ARG A 343 -8.28 24.48 7.61
N PRO A 344 -8.57 25.17 8.73
CA PRO A 344 -9.29 26.44 8.70
C PRO A 344 -8.61 27.43 7.75
N ASP A 345 -9.40 28.17 6.98
CA ASP A 345 -8.89 29.29 6.21
C ASP A 345 -8.63 30.45 7.19
N VAL A 346 -7.36 30.86 7.34
CA VAL A 346 -6.91 31.89 8.29
C VAL A 346 -6.87 33.25 7.63
#